data_AF-A3MST5-F1
#
_entry.id   AF-A3MST5-F1
#
_cell.length_a   1.000
_cell.length_b   1.000
_cell.length_c   1.000
_cell.angle_alpha   90.00
_cell.angle_beta   90.00
_cell.angle_gamma   90.00
#
_symmetry.space_group_name_H-M   'P 1'
#
loop_
_entity.id
_entity.type
_entity.pdbx_description
1 polymer ?
#
loop_
_entity_poly.entity_id
_entity_poly.type
_entity_poly.pdbx_seq_one_letter_code
_entity_poly.pdbx_strand_id
1 'polypeptide(L)'
;MFRELRWLKSVRVEVSEELRGWRWDSPPVAPPPLGVRVSVSEVGGGVCETRRDVYLRRVGGVEGRPSRAVKYGAYIHEVFRLSLKRLRRLVEDGVASGWELLQAFDAEGVAKDAAAAAEFEPDVRGVKLARWLAVQVAARVDEVRSRSHVDGDSLAARAVPLWTEYVVDGRPLGLTYVRSDALAYDVVVEVKVGPAA
;
A
#
# COMPACT_ATOMS: atom_id res chain seq x y z
N MET A 1 -6.56 32.81 -6.83
CA MET A 1 -7.55 31.88 -6.24
C MET A 1 -6.93 31.11 -5.07
N PHE A 2 -6.36 31.79 -4.08
CA PHE A 2 -5.79 31.18 -2.85
C PHE A 2 -5.82 32.15 -1.66
N ARG A 3 -6.48 33.32 -1.79
CA ARG A 3 -6.51 34.36 -0.76
C ARG A 3 -7.81 34.33 0.04
N GLU A 4 -8.85 33.70 -0.51
CA GLU A 4 -10.20 33.62 0.06
C GLU A 4 -10.30 32.63 1.25
N LEU A 5 -9.42 31.62 1.33
CA LEU A 5 -9.49 30.56 2.36
C LEU A 5 -9.00 30.99 3.76
N ARG A 6 -8.30 32.12 3.90
CA ARG A 6 -7.82 32.60 5.21
C ARG A 6 -8.93 33.22 6.07
N TRP A 7 -10.01 33.69 5.46
CA TRP A 7 -11.09 34.42 6.14
C TRP A 7 -12.02 33.49 6.96
N LEU A 8 -12.07 32.20 6.64
CA LEU A 8 -12.97 31.25 7.32
C LEU A 8 -12.50 30.81 8.72
N LYS A 9 -11.27 31.16 9.14
CA LYS A 9 -10.70 30.74 10.44
C LYS A 9 -11.12 31.61 11.63
N SER A 10 -11.70 32.79 11.40
CA SER A 10 -12.02 33.76 12.47
C SER A 10 -13.49 33.80 12.88
N VAL A 11 -14.35 33.00 12.25
CA VAL A 11 -15.77 32.92 12.60
C VAL A 11 -15.94 31.78 13.61
N ARG A 12 -16.41 32.09 14.83
CA ARG A 12 -16.92 31.05 15.72
C ARG A 12 -18.23 30.54 15.11
N VAL A 13 -18.14 29.41 14.44
CA VAL A 13 -19.29 28.72 13.87
C VAL A 13 -19.91 27.87 14.97
N GLU A 14 -21.09 28.24 15.44
CA GLU A 14 -21.92 27.34 16.22
C GLU A 14 -22.52 26.28 15.29
N VAL A 15 -22.42 25.03 15.72
CA VAL A 15 -22.85 23.87 14.94
C VAL A 15 -24.35 23.71 15.12
N SER A 16 -25.11 23.85 14.03
CA SER A 16 -26.56 23.60 14.02
C SER A 16 -26.85 22.19 14.54
N GLU A 17 -27.93 22.03 15.32
CA GLU A 17 -28.38 20.74 15.85
C GLU A 17 -28.66 19.70 14.75
N GLU A 18 -28.89 20.15 13.52
CA GLU A 18 -29.06 19.34 12.31
C GLU A 18 -27.78 18.61 11.86
N LEU A 19 -26.62 19.04 12.36
CA LEU A 19 -25.31 18.41 12.15
C LEU A 19 -24.98 17.40 13.26
N ARG A 20 -25.84 17.25 14.29
CA ARG A 20 -25.76 16.12 15.23
C ARG A 20 -26.41 14.91 14.59
N GLY A 21 -25.61 13.87 14.38
CA GLY A 21 -25.99 12.75 13.52
C GLY A 21 -25.41 12.98 12.14
N TRP A 22 -24.46 12.13 11.75
CA TRP A 22 -23.66 12.24 10.54
C TRP A 22 -24.52 12.51 9.27
N ARG A 23 -24.58 13.77 8.83
CA ARG A 23 -24.87 14.17 7.45
C ARG A 23 -23.60 14.06 6.62
N TRP A 24 -23.14 12.83 6.39
CA TRP A 24 -21.94 12.51 5.61
C TRP A 24 -22.12 12.74 4.10
N ASP A 25 -23.36 12.99 3.67
CA ASP A 25 -23.83 13.02 2.29
C ASP A 25 -23.90 14.43 1.67
N SER A 26 -23.65 15.50 2.43
CA SER A 26 -23.65 16.88 1.94
C SER A 26 -22.29 17.58 2.10
N PRO A 27 -21.72 18.16 1.03
CA PRO A 27 -20.47 18.92 1.10
C PRO A 27 -20.55 20.19 1.95
N PRO A 28 -19.42 20.64 2.55
CA PRO A 28 -18.19 19.88 2.79
C PRO A 28 -18.25 19.20 4.17
N VAL A 29 -18.21 17.87 4.20
CA VAL A 29 -17.88 17.10 5.41
C VAL A 29 -16.48 17.52 5.84
N ALA A 30 -16.40 18.39 6.85
CA ALA A 30 -15.12 18.87 7.35
C ALA A 30 -14.44 17.77 8.16
N PRO A 31 -13.14 17.50 7.93
CA PRO A 31 -12.39 16.62 8.83
C PRO A 31 -12.40 17.21 10.25
N PRO A 32 -12.32 16.38 11.30
CA PRO A 32 -12.36 16.87 12.69
C PRO A 32 -11.37 18.03 12.89
N PRO A 33 -11.77 19.14 13.55
CA PRO A 33 -10.95 20.35 13.69
C PRO A 33 -9.77 20.19 14.66
N LEU A 34 -9.33 18.96 14.91
CA LEU A 34 -8.38 18.61 15.95
C LEU A 34 -6.93 18.69 15.48
N GLY A 35 -6.67 18.95 14.19
CA GLY A 35 -5.31 18.96 13.62
C GLY A 35 -4.62 17.59 13.61
N VAL A 36 -5.23 16.56 14.21
CA VAL A 36 -4.76 15.19 14.25
C VAL A 36 -5.40 14.41 13.11
N ARG A 37 -4.57 13.83 12.25
CA ARG A 37 -4.98 12.89 11.19
C ARG A 37 -4.56 11.48 11.57
N VAL A 38 -5.48 10.54 11.42
CA VAL A 38 -5.27 9.13 11.73
C VAL A 38 -5.00 8.31 10.46
N SER A 39 -4.30 7.19 10.57
CA SER A 39 -4.16 6.23 9.47
C SER A 39 -5.39 5.33 9.37
N VAL A 40 -5.56 4.68 8.21
CA VAL A 40 -6.58 3.63 8.05
C VAL A 40 -6.35 2.50 9.07
N SER A 41 -5.11 2.14 9.36
CA SER A 41 -4.79 1.10 10.35
C SER A 41 -5.19 1.49 11.78
N GLU A 42 -5.16 2.78 12.14
CA GLU A 42 -5.60 3.24 13.46
C GLU A 42 -7.14 3.25 13.60
N VAL A 43 -7.85 3.40 12.49
CA VAL A 43 -9.32 3.40 12.45
C VAL A 43 -9.89 1.99 12.22
N GLY A 44 -9.29 1.20 11.33
CA GLY A 44 -9.80 -0.11 10.91
C GLY A 44 -9.07 -1.32 11.53
N GLY A 45 -7.84 -1.15 12.02
CA GLY A 45 -6.97 -2.26 12.42
C GLY A 45 -7.23 -2.87 13.80
N GLY A 46 -8.37 -2.53 14.43
CA GLY A 46 -8.85 -2.88 15.78
C GLY A 46 -8.01 -3.86 16.62
N VAL A 47 -6.88 -3.42 17.17
CA VAL A 47 -6.13 -4.18 18.19
C VAL A 47 -6.69 -3.89 19.60
N CYS A 48 -7.27 -2.70 19.80
CA CYS A 48 -7.88 -2.27 21.05
C CYS A 48 -9.28 -1.70 20.78
N GLU A 49 -10.31 -2.36 21.28
CA GLU A 49 -11.72 -1.95 21.10
C GLU A 49 -11.98 -0.52 21.58
N THR A 50 -11.33 -0.12 22.68
CA THR A 50 -11.48 1.21 23.27
C THR A 50 -10.64 2.29 22.59
N ARG A 51 -9.84 1.94 21.58
CA ARG A 51 -8.89 2.85 20.88
C ARG A 51 -7.87 3.54 21.80
N ARG A 52 -7.65 2.98 22.99
CA ARG A 52 -6.66 3.51 23.95
C ARG A 52 -5.25 3.49 23.36
N ASP A 53 -4.93 2.51 22.53
CA ASP A 53 -3.68 2.42 21.79
C ASP A 53 -3.45 3.63 20.86
N VAL A 54 -4.49 4.07 20.14
CA VAL A 54 -4.43 5.27 19.27
C VAL A 54 -4.20 6.53 20.11
N TYR A 55 -4.91 6.67 21.23
CA TYR A 55 -4.71 7.80 22.15
C TYR A 55 -3.28 7.82 22.71
N LEU A 56 -2.79 6.68 23.22
CA LEU A 56 -1.45 6.58 23.78
C LEU A 56 -0.37 6.93 22.73
N ARG A 57 -0.54 6.51 21.48
CA ARG A 57 0.39 6.83 20.40
C ARG A 57 0.34 8.29 19.97
N ARG A 58 -0.86 8.85 19.77
CA ARG A 58 -1.04 10.20 19.18
C ARG A 58 -1.00 11.34 20.20
N VAL A 59 -1.43 11.08 21.43
CA VAL A 59 -1.52 12.08 22.50
C VAL A 59 -0.52 11.77 23.61
N GLY A 60 -0.44 10.50 24.04
CA GLY A 60 0.46 10.08 25.11
C GLY A 60 1.93 9.95 24.72
N GLY A 61 2.26 10.02 23.42
CA GLY A 61 3.62 9.86 22.91
C GLY A 61 4.25 8.48 23.16
N VAL A 62 3.44 7.46 23.44
CA VAL A 62 3.92 6.10 23.73
C VAL A 62 4.09 5.32 22.44
N GLU A 63 5.33 4.90 22.15
CA GLU A 63 5.63 4.05 21.01
C GLU A 63 5.47 2.56 21.35
N GLY A 64 4.70 1.85 20.53
CA GLY A 64 4.55 0.40 20.65
C GLY A 64 5.66 -0.33 19.91
N ARG A 65 6.21 -1.40 20.50
CA ARG A 65 7.12 -2.29 19.80
C ARG A 65 6.33 -3.20 18.84
N PRO A 66 6.73 -3.32 17.56
CA PRO A 66 6.05 -4.20 16.63
C PRO A 66 6.19 -5.66 17.07
N SER A 67 5.06 -6.38 17.11
CA SER A 67 5.08 -7.82 17.40
C SER A 67 5.70 -8.60 16.25
N ARG A 68 6.10 -9.85 16.49
CA ARG A 68 6.59 -10.76 15.44
C ARG A 68 5.59 -10.88 14.29
N ALA A 69 4.29 -10.89 14.57
CA ALA A 69 3.24 -10.96 13.54
C ALA A 69 3.20 -9.69 12.67
N VAL A 70 3.37 -8.50 13.28
CA VAL A 70 3.47 -7.23 12.54
C VAL A 70 4.71 -7.22 11.66
N LYS A 71 5.87 -7.65 12.19
CA LYS A 71 7.12 -7.76 11.42
C LYS A 71 6.99 -8.75 10.25
N TYR A 72 6.33 -9.89 10.47
CA TYR A 72 6.06 -10.87 9.41
C TYR A 72 5.13 -10.30 8.32
N GLY A 73 4.09 -9.55 8.71
CA GLY A 73 3.24 -8.84 7.75
C GLY A 73 4.03 -7.84 6.91
N ALA A 74 4.85 -7.00 7.56
CA ALA A 74 5.74 -6.06 6.89
C ALA A 74 6.70 -6.77 5.92
N TYR A 75 7.28 -7.90 6.32
CA TYR A 75 8.13 -8.72 5.46
C TYR A 75 7.41 -9.18 4.20
N ILE A 76 6.18 -9.70 4.30
CA ILE A 76 5.44 -10.18 3.13
C ILE A 76 5.02 -9.04 2.19
N HIS A 77 4.61 -7.89 2.73
CA HIS A 77 4.31 -6.71 1.92
C HIS A 77 5.56 -6.23 1.16
N GLU A 78 6.72 -6.25 1.83
CA GLU A 78 7.98 -5.86 1.23
C GLU A 78 8.45 -6.84 0.14
N VAL A 79 8.27 -8.15 0.34
CA VAL A 79 8.49 -9.18 -0.69
C VAL A 79 7.61 -8.91 -1.92
N PHE A 80 6.31 -8.67 -1.70
CA PHE A 80 5.36 -8.37 -2.77
C PHE A 80 5.80 -7.13 -3.56
N ARG A 81 6.13 -6.05 -2.86
CA ARG A 81 6.59 -4.79 -3.42
C ARG A 81 7.87 -4.93 -4.23
N LEU A 82 8.90 -5.53 -3.65
CA LEU A 82 10.22 -5.70 -4.28
C LEU A 82 10.15 -6.65 -5.48
N SER A 83 9.35 -7.72 -5.38
CA SER A 83 9.14 -8.66 -6.50
C SER A 83 8.58 -7.92 -7.71
N LEU A 84 7.46 -7.20 -7.55
CA LEU A 84 6.83 -6.47 -8.65
C LEU A 84 7.75 -5.38 -9.23
N LYS A 85 8.47 -4.66 -8.38
CA LYS A 85 9.42 -3.63 -8.82
C LYS A 85 10.57 -4.22 -9.64
N ARG A 86 11.16 -5.34 -9.20
CA ARG A 86 12.27 -5.98 -9.93
C ARG A 86 11.79 -6.67 -11.21
N LEU A 87 10.65 -7.36 -11.16
CA LEU A 87 10.05 -7.98 -12.34
C LEU A 87 9.72 -6.95 -13.41
N ARG A 88 9.08 -5.84 -13.04
CA ARG A 88 8.82 -4.71 -13.94
C ARG A 88 10.12 -4.22 -14.59
N ARG A 89 11.16 -3.98 -13.78
CA ARG A 89 12.46 -3.52 -14.29
C ARG A 89 13.10 -4.51 -15.27
N LEU A 90 13.06 -5.81 -14.98
CA LEU A 90 13.57 -6.83 -15.92
C LEU A 90 12.84 -6.80 -17.27
N VAL A 91 11.52 -6.56 -17.26
CA VAL A 91 10.74 -6.42 -18.49
C VAL A 91 11.08 -5.14 -19.24
N GLU A 92 11.23 -4.01 -18.53
CA GLU A 92 11.65 -2.72 -19.10
C GLU A 92 13.07 -2.79 -19.69
N ASP A 93 13.99 -3.51 -19.02
CA ASP A 93 15.37 -3.74 -19.46
C ASP A 93 15.48 -4.69 -20.68
N GLY A 94 14.37 -5.22 -21.18
CA GLY A 94 14.30 -5.85 -22.50
C GLY A 94 14.33 -7.39 -22.53
N VAL A 95 13.98 -8.07 -21.43
CA VAL A 95 13.82 -9.54 -21.44
C VAL A 95 12.88 -9.99 -22.57
N ALA A 96 13.30 -10.99 -23.35
CA ALA A 96 12.64 -11.38 -24.58
C ALA A 96 11.49 -12.39 -24.40
N SER A 97 11.50 -13.16 -23.31
CA SER A 97 10.46 -14.16 -23.00
C SER A 97 10.22 -14.33 -21.51
N GLY A 98 9.08 -14.94 -21.15
CA GLY A 98 8.79 -15.33 -19.77
C GLY A 98 9.83 -16.30 -19.21
N TRP A 99 10.40 -17.19 -20.03
CA TRP A 99 11.45 -18.11 -19.60
C TRP A 99 12.74 -17.38 -19.18
N GLU A 100 13.21 -16.44 -20.00
CA GLU A 100 14.37 -15.60 -19.67
C GLU A 100 14.13 -14.77 -18.40
N LEU A 101 12.90 -14.29 -18.21
CA LEU A 101 12.51 -13.55 -17.00
C LEU A 101 12.67 -14.42 -15.75
N LEU A 102 12.24 -15.69 -15.81
CA LEU A 102 12.38 -16.63 -14.70
C LEU A 102 13.83 -16.97 -14.41
N GLN A 103 14.69 -17.04 -15.43
CA GLN A 103 16.12 -17.28 -15.25
C GLN A 103 16.83 -16.08 -14.62
N ALA A 104 16.42 -14.86 -14.96
CA ALA A 104 17.04 -13.63 -14.46
C ALA A 104 16.54 -13.21 -13.06
N PHE A 105 15.35 -13.65 -12.64
CA PHE A 105 14.74 -13.19 -11.40
C PHE A 105 15.27 -13.91 -10.15
N ASP A 106 15.98 -13.18 -9.30
CA ASP A 106 16.51 -13.65 -8.02
C ASP A 106 15.47 -13.51 -6.87
N ALA A 107 14.66 -14.55 -6.68
CA ALA A 107 13.62 -14.59 -5.65
C ALA A 107 14.19 -14.64 -4.21
N GLU A 108 15.31 -15.33 -4.03
CA GLU A 108 16.03 -15.46 -2.77
C GLU A 108 16.62 -14.12 -2.33
N GLY A 109 17.24 -13.39 -3.26
CA GLY A 109 17.71 -12.03 -3.02
C GLY A 109 16.56 -11.08 -2.66
N VAL A 110 15.41 -11.18 -3.33
CA VAL A 110 14.21 -10.40 -2.95
C VAL A 110 13.79 -10.69 -1.52
N ALA A 111 13.67 -11.96 -1.14
CA ALA A 111 13.29 -12.34 0.21
C ALA A 111 14.31 -11.86 1.25
N LYS A 112 15.61 -11.97 0.96
CA LYS A 112 16.67 -11.48 1.86
C LYS A 112 16.58 -9.97 2.07
N ASP A 113 16.42 -9.20 1.00
CA ASP A 113 16.36 -7.74 1.09
C ASP A 113 15.08 -7.27 1.79
N ALA A 114 13.96 -7.97 1.55
CA ALA A 114 12.71 -7.72 2.26
C ALA A 114 12.81 -8.02 3.77
N ALA A 115 13.48 -9.11 4.13
CA ALA A 115 13.71 -9.49 5.53
C ALA A 115 14.52 -8.42 6.26
N ALA A 116 15.59 -7.91 5.62
CA ALA A 116 16.40 -6.83 6.17
C ALA A 116 15.58 -5.54 6.38
N ALA A 117 14.78 -5.15 5.39
CA ALA A 117 13.95 -3.93 5.48
C ALA A 117 12.82 -4.04 6.53
N ALA A 118 12.27 -5.24 6.75
CA ALA A 118 11.21 -5.48 7.73
C ALA A 118 11.73 -5.83 9.13
N GLU A 119 13.06 -5.85 9.34
CA GLU A 119 13.71 -6.34 10.55
C GLU A 119 13.16 -7.71 10.99
N PHE A 120 13.06 -8.63 10.04
CA PHE A 120 12.51 -9.98 10.20
C PHE A 120 13.50 -11.02 9.69
N GLU A 121 13.36 -12.27 10.13
CA GLU A 121 14.19 -13.37 9.63
C GLU A 121 13.69 -13.84 8.26
N PRO A 122 14.58 -14.13 7.29
CA PRO A 122 14.18 -14.68 6.01
C PRO A 122 13.29 -15.91 6.18
N ASP A 123 12.12 -15.89 5.55
CA ASP A 123 11.14 -16.96 5.64
C ASP A 123 10.81 -17.51 4.25
N VAL A 124 10.78 -18.83 4.14
CA VAL A 124 10.53 -19.57 2.89
C VAL A 124 9.22 -19.15 2.20
N ARG A 125 8.22 -18.67 2.95
CA ARG A 125 6.96 -18.16 2.40
C ARG A 125 7.18 -16.92 1.53
N GLY A 126 8.13 -16.06 1.88
CA GLY A 126 8.50 -14.91 1.06
C GLY A 126 9.15 -15.33 -0.26
N VAL A 127 10.08 -16.30 -0.23
CA VAL A 127 10.68 -16.86 -1.46
C VAL A 127 9.60 -17.49 -2.35
N LYS A 128 8.68 -18.25 -1.76
CA LYS A 128 7.54 -18.84 -2.49
C LYS A 128 6.64 -17.78 -3.12
N LEU A 129 6.34 -16.70 -2.41
CA LEU A 129 5.56 -15.59 -2.95
C LEU A 129 6.27 -14.90 -4.12
N ALA A 130 7.57 -14.60 -3.97
CA ALA A 130 8.36 -13.98 -5.03
C ALA A 130 8.41 -14.85 -6.29
N ARG A 131 8.65 -16.16 -6.14
CA ARG A 131 8.63 -17.11 -7.26
C ARG A 131 7.25 -17.21 -7.91
N TRP A 132 6.18 -17.24 -7.10
CA TRP A 132 4.82 -17.27 -7.63
C TRP A 132 4.52 -16.03 -8.48
N LEU A 133 4.86 -14.83 -8.00
CA LEU A 133 4.73 -13.58 -8.75
C LEU A 133 5.55 -13.61 -10.05
N ALA A 134 6.77 -14.13 -10.01
CA ALA A 134 7.62 -14.25 -11.19
C ALA A 134 6.98 -15.14 -12.26
N VAL A 135 6.39 -16.27 -11.87
CA VAL A 135 5.65 -17.16 -12.79
C VAL A 135 4.43 -16.45 -13.40
N GLN A 136 3.67 -15.69 -12.60
CA GLN A 136 2.51 -14.94 -13.12
C GLN A 136 2.94 -13.89 -14.15
N VAL A 137 3.99 -13.13 -13.84
CA VAL A 137 4.52 -12.09 -14.75
C VAL A 137 5.11 -12.71 -16.02
N ALA A 138 5.89 -13.80 -15.88
CA ALA A 138 6.47 -14.51 -17.02
C ALA A 138 5.39 -14.99 -18.00
N ALA A 139 4.35 -15.65 -17.49
CA ALA A 139 3.23 -16.11 -18.32
C ALA A 139 2.54 -14.93 -19.02
N ARG A 140 2.39 -13.79 -18.34
CA ARG A 140 1.79 -12.60 -18.92
C ARG A 140 2.67 -11.94 -19.98
N VAL A 141 3.99 -11.95 -19.81
CA VAL A 141 4.95 -11.48 -20.83
C VAL A 141 4.76 -12.26 -22.13
N ASP A 142 4.73 -13.59 -22.06
CA ASP A 142 4.55 -14.45 -23.24
C ASP A 142 3.17 -14.25 -23.88
N GLU A 143 2.12 -14.11 -23.07
CA GLU A 143 0.76 -13.83 -23.56
C GLU A 143 0.71 -12.49 -24.34
N VAL A 144 1.30 -11.42 -23.79
CA VAL A 144 1.28 -10.09 -24.42
C VAL A 144 2.08 -10.10 -25.73
N ARG A 145 3.28 -10.71 -25.72
CA ARG A 145 4.15 -10.80 -26.90
C ARG A 145 3.56 -11.67 -28.00
N SER A 146 2.84 -12.74 -27.66
CA SER A 146 2.19 -13.60 -28.66
C SER A 146 1.12 -12.88 -29.50
N ARG A 147 0.55 -11.78 -28.98
CA ARG A 147 -0.51 -11.02 -29.64
C ARG A 147 -0.03 -9.78 -30.39
N SER A 148 1.10 -9.22 -30.01
CA SER A 148 1.58 -7.94 -30.54
C SER A 148 3.06 -7.73 -30.25
N HIS A 149 3.78 -7.14 -31.21
CA HIS A 149 5.11 -6.59 -30.96
C HIS A 149 4.95 -5.27 -30.19
N VAL A 150 5.48 -5.22 -28.97
CA VAL A 150 5.44 -4.05 -28.08
C VAL A 150 6.84 -3.78 -27.56
N ASP A 151 7.16 -2.50 -27.34
CA ASP A 151 8.39 -2.10 -26.65
C ASP A 151 8.38 -2.51 -25.17
N GLY A 152 9.54 -2.39 -24.50
CA GLY A 152 9.72 -2.81 -23.11
C GLY A 152 8.78 -2.11 -22.12
N ASP A 153 8.55 -0.81 -22.29
CA ASP A 153 7.68 -0.03 -21.40
C ASP A 153 6.22 -0.46 -21.57
N SER A 154 5.77 -0.58 -22.81
CA SER A 154 4.44 -1.07 -23.16
C SER A 154 4.22 -2.51 -22.70
N LEU A 155 5.25 -3.36 -22.80
CA LEU A 155 5.22 -4.72 -22.30
C LEU A 155 5.09 -4.73 -20.77
N ALA A 156 5.90 -3.95 -20.06
CA ALA A 156 5.88 -3.87 -18.60
C ALA A 156 4.54 -3.32 -18.07
N ALA A 157 3.96 -2.32 -18.74
CA ALA A 157 2.63 -1.80 -18.43
C ALA A 157 1.53 -2.87 -18.51
N ARG A 158 1.61 -3.78 -19.50
CA ARG A 158 0.62 -4.84 -19.72
C ARG A 158 0.90 -6.12 -18.95
N ALA A 159 2.16 -6.42 -18.69
CA ALA A 159 2.62 -7.62 -18.01
C ALA A 159 2.66 -7.49 -16.49
N VAL A 160 2.93 -6.28 -15.98
CA VAL A 160 2.99 -5.97 -14.55
C VAL A 160 2.08 -4.78 -14.23
N PRO A 161 0.75 -4.91 -14.35
CA PRO A 161 -0.19 -3.79 -14.20
C PRO A 161 -0.42 -3.37 -12.73
N LEU A 162 0.46 -3.75 -11.81
CA LEU A 162 0.39 -3.46 -10.39
C LEU A 162 1.38 -2.33 -10.07
N TRP A 163 0.87 -1.15 -9.78
CA TRP A 163 1.67 -0.05 -9.24
C TRP A 163 1.73 -0.16 -7.73
N THR A 164 2.89 -0.57 -7.20
CA THR A 164 3.07 -0.77 -5.77
C THR A 164 3.25 0.56 -5.03
N GLU A 165 2.89 0.60 -3.75
CA GLU A 165 3.03 1.76 -2.87
C GLU A 165 2.29 3.02 -3.36
N TYR A 166 1.17 2.86 -4.07
CA TYR A 166 0.40 4.00 -4.58
C TYR A 166 -0.16 4.84 -3.44
N VAL A 167 0.09 6.16 -3.49
CA VAL A 167 -0.30 7.11 -2.45
C VAL A 167 -1.64 7.74 -2.80
N VAL A 168 -2.62 7.54 -1.92
CA VAL A 168 -3.96 8.11 -2.00
C VAL A 168 -4.10 9.24 -0.99
N ASP A 169 -4.65 10.38 -1.41
CA ASP A 169 -4.90 11.51 -0.52
C ASP A 169 -6.14 11.25 0.37
N GLY A 170 -5.90 10.76 1.58
CA GLY A 170 -6.95 10.53 2.58
C GLY A 170 -7.39 11.78 3.36
N ARG A 171 -6.74 12.94 3.15
CA ARG A 171 -7.03 14.17 3.91
C ARG A 171 -8.46 14.68 3.80
N PRO A 172 -9.17 14.55 2.66
CA PRO A 172 -10.60 14.92 2.57
C PRO A 172 -11.49 14.16 3.56
N LEU A 173 -11.07 12.98 4.02
CA LEU A 173 -11.79 12.15 5.01
C LEU A 173 -11.23 12.28 6.43
N GLY A 174 -10.31 13.22 6.67
CA GLY A 174 -9.62 13.35 7.96
C GLY A 174 -8.54 12.29 8.22
N LEU A 175 -8.19 11.51 7.18
CA LEU A 175 -7.11 10.53 7.25
C LEU A 175 -5.77 11.17 6.89
N THR A 176 -4.70 10.42 7.17
CA THR A 176 -3.37 10.67 6.61
C THR A 176 -3.31 10.32 5.12
N TYR A 177 -2.18 10.55 4.47
CA TYR A 177 -1.92 9.93 3.18
C TYR A 177 -1.96 8.41 3.37
N VAL A 178 -2.82 7.75 2.59
CA VAL A 178 -2.98 6.31 2.64
C VAL A 178 -2.09 5.71 1.58
N ARG A 179 -1.41 4.62 1.91
CA ARG A 179 -0.62 3.88 0.95
C ARG A 179 -1.26 2.52 0.76
N SER A 180 -1.61 2.20 -0.48
CA SER A 180 -2.09 0.87 -0.85
C SER A 180 -0.92 -0.01 -1.26
N ASP A 181 -1.04 -1.31 -1.01
CA ASP A 181 0.00 -2.26 -1.41
C ASP A 181 0.20 -2.28 -2.93
N ALA A 182 -0.89 -2.25 -3.69
CA ALA A 182 -0.85 -1.97 -5.12
C ALA A 182 -2.15 -1.34 -5.66
N LEU A 183 -2.04 -0.70 -6.81
CA LEU A 183 -3.15 -0.27 -7.66
C LEU A 183 -3.08 -1.03 -8.99
N ALA A 184 -4.18 -1.64 -9.40
CA ALA A 184 -4.31 -2.28 -10.70
C ALA A 184 -5.65 -1.90 -11.35
N TYR A 185 -5.62 -1.22 -12.51
CA TYR A 185 -6.81 -0.80 -13.24
C TYR A 185 -7.87 -0.11 -12.35
N ASP A 186 -7.45 0.89 -11.58
CA ASP A 186 -8.28 1.63 -10.61
C ASP A 186 -8.85 0.80 -9.45
N VAL A 187 -8.40 -0.45 -9.31
CA VAL A 187 -8.72 -1.31 -8.16
C VAL A 187 -7.57 -1.28 -7.17
N VAL A 188 -7.89 -0.93 -5.92
CA VAL A 188 -6.96 -1.03 -4.80
C VAL A 188 -6.79 -2.50 -4.44
N VAL A 189 -5.53 -2.94 -4.43
CA VAL A 189 -5.11 -4.28 -4.04
C VAL A 189 -4.40 -4.19 -2.70
N GLU A 190 -4.90 -4.95 -1.74
CA GLU A 190 -4.33 -5.08 -0.40
C GLU A 190 -3.93 -6.53 -0.17
N VAL A 191 -2.67 -6.73 0.20
CA VAL A 191 -2.15 -8.03 0.59
C VAL A 191 -2.44 -8.20 2.08
N LYS A 192 -2.95 -9.38 2.44
CA LYS A 192 -3.15 -9.76 3.84
C LYS A 192 -2.54 -11.12 4.07
N VAL A 193 -1.87 -11.24 5.21
CA VAL A 193 -1.32 -12.51 5.68
C VAL A 193 -2.22 -13.07 6.77
N GLY A 194 -2.48 -14.37 6.70
CA GLY A 194 -3.09 -15.09 7.80
C GLY A 194 -2.18 -15.11 9.04
N PRO A 195 -2.70 -15.59 10.18
CA PRO A 195 -1.88 -15.76 11.37
C PRO A 195 -0.64 -16.60 11.04
N ALA A 196 0.53 -16.15 11.50
CA ALA A 196 1.73 -16.96 11.42
C ALA A 196 1.53 -18.19 12.32
N ALA A 197 1.32 -19.35 11.71
CA ALA A 197 1.35 -20.65 12.39
C ALA A 197 2.70 -20.90 13.06
#